data_AF-A0A5C4QVA5-F1
#
_entry.id   AF-A0A5C4QVA5-F1
#
_cell.length_a   1.000
_cell.length_b   1.000
_cell.length_c   1.000
_cell.angle_alpha   90.00
_cell.angle_beta   90.00
_cell.angle_gamma   90.00
#
_symmetry.space_group_name_H-M   'P 1'
#
loop_
_entity.id
_entity.type
_entity.pdbx_description
1 polymer ?
#
loop_
_entity_poly.entity_id
_entity_poly.type
_entity_poly.pdbx_seq_one_letter_code
_entity_poly.pdbx_strand_id
1 'polypeptide(L)' 'MFFIFGLRTKVDRSGVVQQVCRHCGNHAAQVITRRSTKFSLFFIPLIPIRTRYAQQCTFCGAQYEISKSDAERLPVG' A
#
# COMPACT_ATOMS: atom_id res chain seq x y z
N MET A 1 3.05 -35.97 7.62
CA MET A 1 2.51 -34.71 8.19
C MET A 1 2.54 -33.66 7.09
N PHE A 2 1.37 -33.20 6.62
CA PHE A 2 1.31 -32.20 5.55
C PHE A 2 1.34 -30.80 6.17
N PHE A 3 2.35 -30.01 5.82
CA PHE A 3 2.41 -28.59 6.16
C PHE A 3 1.78 -27.79 5.03
N ILE A 4 0.63 -27.16 5.30
CA ILE A 4 -0.03 -26.27 4.34
C ILE A 4 0.53 -24.87 4.55
N PHE A 5 1.26 -24.36 3.56
CA PHE A 5 1.78 -23.00 3.54
C PHE A 5 1.13 -22.20 2.41
N GLY A 6 1.01 -20.89 2.59
CA GLY A 6 0.42 -19.98 1.61
C GLY A 6 0.90 -18.55 1.77
N LEU A 7 0.71 -17.74 0.73
CA LEU A 7 0.99 -16.30 0.74
C LEU A 7 -0.34 -15.55 0.64
N ARG A 8 -0.64 -14.72 1.64
CA ARG A 8 -1.83 -13.88 1.65
C ARG A 8 -1.45 -12.42 1.52
N THR A 9 -1.90 -11.77 0.46
CA THR A 9 -1.73 -10.33 0.27
C THR A 9 -2.96 -9.60 0.78
N LYS A 10 -2.80 -8.72 1.78
CA LYS A 10 -3.81 -7.77 2.21
C LYS A 10 -3.51 -6.39 1.62
N VAL A 11 -4.53 -5.71 1.14
CA VAL A 11 -4.48 -4.35 0.64
C VAL A 11 -5.31 -3.49 1.58
N ASP A 12 -4.68 -2.49 2.17
CA ASP A 12 -5.27 -1.58 3.15
C ASP A 12 -5.11 -0.15 2.65
N ARG A 13 -6.16 0.68 2.72
CA ARG A 13 -6.06 2.09 2.36
C ARG A 13 -5.57 2.85 3.59
N SER A 14 -4.31 3.26 3.56
CA SER A 14 -3.65 3.88 4.71
C SER A 14 -4.00 5.35 4.90
N GLY A 15 -4.55 6.03 3.88
CA GLY A 15 -5.05 7.38 4.00
C GLY A 15 -5.17 8.10 2.66
N VAL A 16 -5.67 9.32 2.71
CA VAL A 16 -5.77 10.21 1.55
C VAL A 16 -5.09 11.52 1.89
N VAL A 17 -4.20 11.99 1.02
CA VAL A 17 -3.46 13.24 1.23
C VAL A 17 -3.61 14.14 0.01
N GLN A 18 -3.88 15.43 0.22
CA GLN A 18 -3.95 16.39 -0.89
C GLN A 18 -2.54 16.88 -1.23
N GLN A 19 -2.07 16.57 -2.43
CA GLN A 19 -0.77 17.04 -2.91
C GLN A 19 -0.78 17.18 -4.43
N VAL A 20 0.18 17.92 -4.95
CA VAL A 20 0.36 18.06 -6.40
C VAL A 20 0.81 16.71 -6.96
N CYS A 21 0.07 16.18 -7.92
CA CYS A 21 0.45 14.95 -8.59
C CYS A 21 1.72 15.19 -9.43
N ARG A 22 2.75 14.37 -9.24
CA ARG A 22 3.98 14.43 -10.07
C ARG A 22 3.74 14.11 -11.55
N HIS A 23 2.63 13.42 -11.86
CA HIS A 23 2.30 13.04 -13.23
C HIS A 23 1.48 14.10 -13.97
N CYS A 24 0.42 14.63 -13.36
CA CYS A 24 -0.47 15.60 -14.02
C CYS A 24 -0.32 17.05 -13.55
N GLY A 25 0.47 17.33 -12.50
CA GLY A 25 0.68 18.69 -11.99
C GLY A 25 -0.53 19.30 -11.27
N ASN A 26 -1.66 18.60 -11.17
CA ASN A 26 -2.87 19.10 -10.50
C ASN A 26 -2.84 18.79 -8.99
N HIS A 27 -3.39 19.72 -8.21
CA HIS A 27 -3.70 19.52 -6.80
C HIS A 27 -4.85 18.52 -6.67
N ALA A 28 -4.53 17.30 -6.31
CA ALA A 28 -5.51 16.21 -6.20
C ALA A 28 -5.28 15.40 -4.93
N ALA A 29 -6.35 14.75 -4.47
CA ALA A 29 -6.23 13.73 -3.45
C ALA A 29 -5.39 12.56 -3.98
N GLN A 30 -4.37 12.17 -3.23
CA GLN A 30 -3.56 10.99 -3.48
C GLN A 30 -3.92 9.95 -2.43
N VAL A 31 -4.48 8.84 -2.87
CA VAL A 31 -4.83 7.70 -2.02
C VAL A 31 -3.58 6.86 -1.81
N ILE A 32 -3.19 6.70 -0.55
CA ILE A 32 -2.08 5.82 -0.18
C ILE A 32 -2.65 4.46 0.17
N THR A 33 -2.14 3.43 -0.49
CA THR A 33 -2.54 2.04 -0.31
C THR A 33 -1.34 1.23 0.16
N ARG A 34 -1.49 0.54 1.28
CA ARG A 34 -0.50 -0.40 1.82
C ARG A 34 -0.87 -1.82 1.43
N ARG A 35 0.00 -2.46 0.67
CA ARG A 35 -0.09 -3.87 0.30
C ARG A 35 0.89 -4.68 1.14
N SER A 36 0.38 -5.47 2.07
CA SER A 36 1.18 -6.34 2.94
C SER A 36 0.95 -7.81 2.59
N THR A 37 1.97 -8.49 2.09
CA THR A 37 1.99 -9.93 1.86
C THR A 37 2.52 -10.65 3.10
N LYS A 38 1.68 -11.49 3.69
CA LYS A 38 1.99 -12.30 4.87
C LYS A 38 2.11 -13.77 4.50
N PHE A 39 3.11 -14.44 5.04
CA PHE A 39 3.20 -15.89 5.07
C PHE A 39 2.15 -16.44 6.01
N SER A 40 1.37 -17.40 5.52
CA SER A 40 0.41 -18.15 6.33
C SER A 40 0.81 -19.60 6.43
N LEU A 41 0.79 -20.15 7.64
CA LEU A 41 0.93 -21.58 7.91
C LEU A 41 -0.40 -22.07 8.49
N PHE A 42 -0.98 -23.13 7.94
CA PHE A 42 -2.32 -23.61 8.32
C PHE A 42 -3.37 -22.49 8.31
N PHE A 43 -3.35 -21.62 7.29
CA PHE A 43 -4.24 -20.46 7.13
C PHE A 43 -4.07 -19.33 8.17
N ILE A 44 -3.19 -19.49 9.16
CA ILE A 44 -2.87 -18.46 10.16
C ILE A 44 -1.73 -17.58 9.59
N PRO A 45 -1.95 -16.28 9.36
CA PRO A 45 -0.89 -15.38 8.88
C PRO A 45 0.10 -15.10 10.01
N LEU A 46 1.31 -15.67 9.92
CA LEU A 46 2.34 -15.58 10.97
C LEU A 46 3.30 -14.40 10.74
N ILE A 47 3.89 -14.30 9.54
CA ILE A 47 5.02 -13.39 9.31
C ILE A 47 4.77 -12.53 8.06
N PRO A 48 4.82 -11.19 8.14
CA PRO A 48 4.81 -10.34 6.95
C PRO A 48 6.12 -10.49 6.16
N ILE A 49 6.05 -10.94 4.92
CA ILE A 49 7.21 -11.10 4.03
C ILE A 49 7.53 -9.79 3.29
N ARG A 50 6.48 -9.11 2.78
CA ARG A 50 6.66 -7.93 1.93
C ARG A 50 5.60 -6.90 2.25
N THR A 51 6.03 -5.67 2.50
CA THR A 51 5.14 -4.50 2.55
C THR A 51 5.50 -3.57 1.41
N ARG A 52 4.50 -3.18 0.62
CA ARG A 52 4.60 -2.19 -0.44
C ARG A 52 3.59 -1.09 -0.18
N TYR A 53 3.96 0.13 -0.51
CA TYR A 53 3.07 1.28 -0.46
C TYR A 53 2.90 1.78 -1.89
N ALA A 54 1.68 2.09 -2.25
CA ALA A 54 1.33 2.62 -3.57
C ALA A 54 0.54 3.90 -3.38
N GLN A 55 0.88 4.92 -4.13
CA GLN A 55 0.18 6.19 -4.14
C GLN A 55 -0.60 6.29 -5.45
N GLN A 56 -1.89 6.57 -5.35
CA GLN A 56 -2.79 6.68 -6.48
C GLN A 56 -3.43 8.06 -6.53
N CYS A 57 -3.29 8.76 -7.65
CA CYS A 57 -3.95 10.04 -7.88
C CYS A 57 -5.43 9.85 -8.17
N THR A 58 -6.33 10.54 -7.45
CA THR A 58 -7.78 10.49 -7.73
C THR A 58 -8.17 11.26 -9.00
N PHE A 59 -7.29 12.15 -9.50
CA PHE A 59 -7.58 12.96 -10.69
C PHE A 59 -7.19 12.26 -11.99
N CYS A 60 -5.92 11.85 -12.13
CA CYS A 60 -5.42 11.21 -13.35
C CYS A 60 -5.33 9.68 -13.26
N GLY A 61 -5.62 9.08 -12.11
CA GLY A 61 -5.54 7.63 -11.92
C GLY A 61 -4.10 7.07 -11.85
N ALA A 62 -3.07 7.91 -12.01
CA ALA A 62 -1.68 7.48 -11.97
C ALA A 62 -1.35 6.80 -10.63
N GLN A 63 -0.75 5.60 -10.70
CA GLN A 63 -0.32 4.83 -9.55
C GLN A 63 1.19 4.61 -9.59
N TYR A 64 1.85 4.85 -8.46
CA TYR A 64 3.29 4.64 -8.30
C TYR A 64 3.59 3.98 -6.97
N GLU A 65 4.57 3.08 -6.94
CA GLU A 65 5.09 2.53 -5.69
C GLU A 65 5.88 3.63 -4.96
N ILE A 66 5.58 3.81 -3.67
CA ILE A 66 6.29 4.74 -2.79
C ILE A 66 7.01 3.97 -1.68
N SER A 67 8.07 4.57 -1.13
CA SER A 67 8.79 3.98 0.00
C SER A 67 7.93 4.05 1.28
N LYS A 68 8.24 3.20 2.27
CA LYS A 68 7.61 3.30 3.60
C LYS A 68 7.81 4.69 4.20
N SER A 69 9.00 5.28 4.03
CA SER A 69 9.32 6.59 4.57
C SER A 69 8.47 7.70 3.96
N ASP A 70 8.13 7.60 2.68
CA ASP A 70 7.28 8.59 2.03
C ASP A 70 5.82 8.42 2.48
N ALA A 71 5.36 7.18 2.65
CA ALA A 71 4.03 6.93 3.19
C ALA A 71 3.87 7.43 4.65
N GLU A 72 4.93 7.37 5.46
CA GLU A 72 4.93 7.83 6.87
C GLU A 72 5.05 9.36 6.98
N ARG A 73 5.71 10.01 6.01
CA ARG A 73 5.82 11.48 5.96
C ARG A 73 4.52 12.17 5.53
N LEU A 74 3.67 11.47 4.79
CA LEU A 74 2.41 12.02 4.34
C LEU A 74 1.43 11.98 5.52
N PRO A 75 0.87 13.14 5.94
CA PRO A 75 -0.11 13.16 7.01
C PRO A 75 -1.32 12.35 6.57
N VAL A 76 -1.49 11.18 7.17
CA VAL A 76 -2.71 10.39 7.09
C VAL A 76 -3.72 11.09 8.02
N GLY A 77 -4.53 11.97 7.42
CA GLY A 77 -5.63 12.63 8.10
C GLY A 77 -6.78 11.68 8.37
#